data_AF-A0A382JZ71-F1
#
_entry.id   AF-A0A382JZ71-F1
#
_cell.length_a   1.000
_cell.length_b   1.000
_cell.length_c   1.000
_cell.angle_alpha   90.00
_cell.angle_beta   90.00
_cell.angle_gamma   90.00
#
_symmetry.space_group_name_H-M   'P 1'
#
loop_
_entity.id
_entity.type
_entity.pdbx_description
1 polymer ?
#
loop_
_entity_poly.entity_id
_entity_poly.type
_entity_poly.pdbx_seq_one_letter_code
_entity_poly.pdbx_strand_id
1 'polypeptide(L)'
;METGATTFHSIGTSTDWVVMVIYFLVVMLFGSYFGRYTKSTSDFFFGGRRFSWWLITMSIVATGVGSHSFVKYSAKGFQHGISSTMTYLNDWFFVPFFMFGWLPILVYSRVRSIPEYFEKRFSPSARFLATILLLLYMIGYIGIGFLTLGKAVIPMLPKFFVLFGMTFPVTLMGAIIVIAIITGIYITF
;
A
#
# COMPACT_ATOMS: atom_id res chain seq x y z
N MET A 1 32.89 -11.34 23.89
CA MET A 1 32.32 -11.65 22.57
C MET A 1 31.06 -12.47 22.81
N GLU A 2 29.94 -11.78 23.06
CA GLU A 2 28.66 -12.45 23.33
C GLU A 2 28.10 -12.98 22.00
N THR A 3 28.10 -14.30 21.86
CA THR A 3 27.35 -15.01 20.84
C THR A 3 25.87 -14.81 21.11
N GLY A 4 25.30 -13.74 20.57
CA GLY A 4 23.86 -13.49 20.57
C GLY A 4 23.16 -14.61 19.82
N ALA A 5 22.68 -15.61 20.57
CA ALA A 5 21.84 -16.68 20.08
C ALA A 5 20.61 -16.05 19.43
N THR A 6 20.55 -16.05 18.10
CA THR A 6 19.34 -15.69 17.37
C THR A 6 18.33 -16.80 17.62
N THR A 7 17.48 -16.62 18.63
CA THR A 7 16.28 -17.42 18.85
C THR A 7 15.43 -17.32 17.60
N PHE A 8 15.44 -18.38 16.78
CA PHE A 8 14.49 -18.53 15.69
C PHE A 8 13.12 -18.66 16.33
N HIS A 9 12.31 -17.60 16.26
CA HIS A 9 10.89 -17.75 16.55
C HIS A 9 10.35 -18.74 15.51
N SER A 10 9.81 -19.86 15.99
CA SER A 10 9.12 -20.84 15.15
C SER A 10 8.15 -20.10 14.22
N ILE A 11 8.10 -20.52 12.96
CA ILE A 11 7.41 -19.84 11.86
C ILE A 11 5.90 -19.89 12.10
N GLY A 12 5.40 -19.06 13.00
CA GLY A 12 4.01 -19.08 13.47
C GLY A 12 3.62 -20.38 14.17
N THR A 13 2.62 -20.30 15.03
CA THR A 13 1.82 -21.48 15.38
C THR A 13 1.05 -21.96 14.15
N SER A 14 0.63 -23.23 14.11
CA SER A 14 -0.25 -23.75 13.05
C SER A 14 -1.52 -22.91 12.87
N THR A 15 -1.99 -22.28 13.94
CA THR A 15 -3.11 -21.34 13.96
C THR A 15 -2.82 -20.07 13.14
N ASP A 16 -1.61 -19.53 13.20
CA ASP A 16 -1.24 -18.31 12.45
C ASP A 16 -1.29 -18.56 10.94
N TRP A 17 -0.84 -19.73 10.50
CA TRP A 17 -0.93 -20.14 9.09
C TRP A 17 -2.37 -20.29 8.62
N VAL A 18 -3.24 -20.88 9.44
CA VAL A 18 -4.68 -21.01 9.12
C VAL A 18 -5.33 -19.63 8.98
N VAL A 19 -5.05 -18.71 9.91
CA VAL A 19 -5.58 -17.34 9.87
C VAL A 19 -5.10 -16.60 8.62
N MET A 20 -3.82 -16.72 8.26
CA MET A 20 -3.27 -16.11 7.05
C MET A 20 -3.95 -16.63 5.77
N VAL A 21 -4.12 -17.95 5.64
CA VAL A 21 -4.75 -18.56 4.46
C VAL A 21 -6.22 -18.15 4.35
N ILE A 22 -6.98 -18.17 5.45
CA ILE A 22 -8.38 -17.74 5.47
C ILE A 22 -8.49 -16.26 5.09
N TYR A 23 -7.61 -15.40 5.62
CA TYR A 23 -7.59 -13.98 5.28
C TYR A 23 -7.42 -13.76 3.77
N PHE A 24 -6.41 -14.38 3.14
CA PHE A 24 -6.19 -14.26 1.70
C PHE A 24 -7.37 -14.79 0.88
N LEU A 25 -7.95 -15.93 1.28
CA LEU A 25 -9.13 -16.49 0.61
C LEU A 25 -10.34 -15.55 0.68
N VAL A 26 -10.64 -14.99 1.86
CA VAL A 26 -11.77 -14.06 2.04
C VAL A 26 -11.57 -12.81 1.17
N VAL A 27 -10.37 -12.22 1.17
CA VAL A 27 -10.06 -11.04 0.36
C VAL A 27 -10.19 -11.33 -1.13
N MET A 28 -9.65 -12.47 -1.59
CA MET A 28 -9.70 -12.87 -3.01
C MET A 28 -11.14 -13.18 -3.47
N LEU A 29 -11.91 -13.90 -2.65
CA LEU A 29 -13.33 -14.19 -2.93
C LEU A 29 -14.16 -12.91 -2.98
N PHE A 30 -13.95 -12.00 -2.02
CA PHE A 30 -14.63 -10.71 -1.98
C PHE A 30 -14.28 -9.88 -3.22
N GLY A 31 -12.99 -9.76 -3.56
CA GLY A 31 -12.52 -9.06 -4.76
C GLY A 31 -13.11 -9.63 -6.04
N SER A 32 -13.06 -10.95 -6.23
CA SER A 32 -13.60 -11.63 -7.41
C SER A 32 -15.12 -11.49 -7.52
N TYR A 33 -15.84 -11.55 -6.39
CA TYR A 33 -17.28 -11.36 -6.36
C TYR A 33 -17.68 -9.95 -6.77
N PHE A 34 -17.04 -8.92 -6.20
CA PHE A 34 -17.34 -7.53 -6.52
C PHE A 34 -16.83 -7.12 -7.91
N GLY A 35 -15.75 -7.73 -8.39
CA GLY A 35 -15.23 -7.52 -9.75
C GLY A 35 -16.26 -7.81 -10.86
N ARG A 36 -17.18 -8.76 -10.64
CA ARG A 36 -18.26 -9.10 -11.59
C ARG A 36 -19.29 -8.00 -11.81
N TYR A 37 -19.35 -7.01 -10.90
CA TYR A 37 -20.31 -5.91 -10.98
C TYR A 37 -19.77 -4.70 -11.75
N THR A 38 -18.48 -4.71 -12.12
CA THR A 38 -17.85 -3.62 -12.86
C THR A 38 -17.98 -3.85 -14.37
N LYS A 39 -18.96 -3.19 -15.01
CA LYS A 39 -19.25 -3.35 -16.45
C LYS A 39 -18.78 -2.20 -17.33
N SER A 40 -18.48 -1.04 -16.75
CA SER A 40 -18.06 0.17 -17.49
C SER A 40 -16.83 0.82 -16.87
N THR A 41 -16.05 1.56 -17.67
CA THR A 41 -14.90 2.36 -17.18
C THR A 41 -15.31 3.36 -16.11
N SER A 42 -16.52 3.94 -16.21
CA SER A 42 -17.05 4.82 -15.16
C SER A 42 -17.38 4.07 -13.86
N ASP A 43 -17.85 2.82 -13.94
CA ASP A 43 -18.07 2.00 -12.75
C ASP A 43 -16.74 1.64 -12.09
N PHE A 44 -15.69 1.38 -12.88
CA PHE A 44 -14.35 1.09 -12.37
C PHE A 44 -13.73 2.31 -11.65
N PHE A 45 -13.78 3.51 -12.25
CA PHE A 45 -13.13 4.69 -11.67
C PHE A 45 -13.98 5.42 -10.62
N PHE A 46 -15.30 5.43 -10.76
CA PHE A 46 -16.19 6.20 -9.86
C PHE A 46 -17.06 5.33 -8.97
N GLY A 47 -16.95 4.01 -9.03
CA GLY A 47 -17.80 3.10 -8.25
C GLY A 47 -19.29 3.25 -8.57
N GLY A 48 -19.62 3.80 -9.74
CA GLY A 48 -20.97 4.21 -10.13
C GLY A 48 -21.64 5.26 -9.23
N ARG A 49 -20.87 5.97 -8.38
CA ARG A 49 -21.39 6.93 -7.38
C ARG A 49 -22.41 6.33 -6.39
N ARG A 50 -22.33 5.02 -6.16
CA ARG A 50 -23.30 4.26 -5.36
C ARG A 50 -22.88 4.12 -3.89
N PHE A 51 -21.63 4.44 -3.59
CA PHE A 51 -21.05 4.28 -2.26
C PHE A 51 -21.48 5.40 -1.32
N SER A 52 -21.86 5.02 -0.10
CA SER A 52 -22.12 5.97 0.98
C SER A 52 -20.85 6.72 1.39
N TRP A 53 -20.99 7.96 1.85
CA TRP A 53 -19.86 8.84 2.20
C TRP A 53 -18.88 8.21 3.20
N TRP A 54 -19.38 7.45 4.20
CA TRP A 54 -18.55 6.81 5.22
C TRP A 54 -17.65 5.70 4.66
N LEU A 55 -18.14 4.93 3.67
CA LEU A 55 -17.32 3.93 2.97
C LEU A 55 -16.18 4.59 2.20
N ILE A 56 -16.47 5.72 1.56
CA ILE A 56 -15.47 6.51 0.81
C ILE A 56 -14.42 7.05 1.78
N THR A 57 -14.83 7.60 2.93
CA THR A 57 -13.90 8.09 3.96
C THR A 57 -12.99 6.97 4.48
N MET A 58 -13.54 5.80 4.81
CA MET A 58 -12.75 4.64 5.24
C MET A 58 -11.75 4.20 4.17
N SER A 59 -12.15 4.18 2.90
CA SER A 59 -11.27 3.83 1.79
C SER A 59 -10.13 4.83 1.60
N ILE A 60 -10.39 6.14 1.75
CA ILE A 60 -9.35 7.18 1.67
C ILE A 60 -8.31 6.98 2.78
N VAL A 61 -8.76 6.72 4.02
CA VAL A 61 -7.85 6.46 5.15
C VAL A 61 -7.07 5.16 4.92
N ALA A 62 -7.73 4.09 4.48
CA ALA A 62 -7.08 2.81 4.18
C ALA A 62 -6.03 2.93 3.07
N THR A 63 -6.26 3.81 2.07
CA THR A 63 -5.29 4.08 1.00
C THR A 63 -4.06 4.81 1.51
N GLY A 64 -4.21 5.70 2.49
CA GLY A 64 -3.10 6.44 3.10
C GLY A 64 -2.25 5.61 4.07
N VAL A 65 -2.81 4.53 4.62
CA VAL A 65 -2.15 3.70 5.65
C VAL A 65 -1.75 2.35 5.06
N GLY A 66 -0.47 2.21 4.71
CA GLY A 66 0.10 0.96 4.21
C GLY A 66 1.09 0.27 5.17
N SER A 67 1.62 -0.88 4.75
CA SER A 67 2.68 -1.62 5.48
C SER A 67 3.88 -0.75 5.85
N HIS A 68 4.31 0.11 4.93
CA HIS A 68 5.41 1.06 5.15
C HIS A 68 5.13 2.06 6.27
N SER A 69 3.87 2.47 6.44
CA SER A 69 3.44 3.35 7.51
C SER A 69 3.65 2.67 8.85
N PHE A 70 3.18 1.45 9.04
CA PHE A 70 3.36 0.71 10.30
C PHE A 70 4.83 0.60 10.71
N VAL A 71 5.72 0.22 9.79
CA VAL A 71 7.15 0.11 10.08
C VAL A 71 7.77 1.47 10.41
N LYS A 72 7.47 2.50 9.61
CA LYS A 72 8.01 3.87 9.77
C LYS A 72 7.58 4.49 11.10
N TYR A 73 6.28 4.44 11.42
CA TYR A 73 5.74 5.09 12.60
C TYR A 73 6.10 4.35 13.89
N SER A 74 6.14 3.02 13.86
CA SER A 74 6.61 2.24 15.03
C SER A 74 8.08 2.54 15.35
N ALA A 75 8.93 2.64 14.32
CA ALA A 75 10.34 3.01 14.49
C ALA A 75 10.49 4.44 15.04
N LYS A 76 9.69 5.39 14.55
CA LYS A 76 9.71 6.77 15.06
C LYS A 76 9.14 6.90 16.47
N GLY A 77 8.11 6.13 16.81
CA GLY A 77 7.58 6.02 18.16
C GLY A 77 8.60 5.45 19.15
N PHE A 78 9.37 4.45 18.73
CA PHE A 78 10.46 3.93 19.56
C PHE A 78 11.56 4.97 19.82
N GLN A 79 11.91 5.78 18.82
CA GLN A 79 12.98 6.78 18.93
C GLN A 79 12.55 8.05 19.70
N HIS A 80 11.32 8.53 19.51
CA HIS A 80 10.88 9.85 19.97
C HIS A 80 9.67 9.79 20.93
N GLY A 81 9.20 8.59 21.28
CA GLY A 81 8.00 8.40 22.10
C GLY A 81 6.75 9.00 21.47
N ILE A 82 5.86 9.52 22.32
CA ILE A 82 4.56 10.12 21.93
C ILE A 82 4.73 11.36 21.04
N SER A 83 5.87 12.04 21.10
CA SER A 83 6.12 13.22 20.25
C SER A 83 6.07 12.89 18.74
N SER A 84 6.31 11.63 18.36
CA SER A 84 6.20 11.15 16.98
C SER A 84 4.77 11.22 16.41
N THR A 85 3.74 11.26 17.25
CA THR A 85 2.34 11.40 16.81
C THR A 85 2.08 12.74 16.11
N MET A 86 2.91 13.75 16.35
CA MET A 86 2.83 15.05 15.68
C MET A 86 2.93 14.91 14.15
N THR A 87 3.63 13.88 13.65
CA THR A 87 3.75 13.62 12.20
C THR A 87 2.41 13.31 11.54
N TYR A 88 1.42 12.78 12.28
CA TYR A 88 0.06 12.56 11.78
C TYR A 88 -0.91 13.68 12.16
N LEU A 89 -0.74 14.25 13.36
CA LEU A 89 -1.62 15.32 13.83
C LEU A 89 -1.52 16.60 12.97
N ASN A 90 -0.37 16.81 12.32
CA ASN A 90 -0.20 17.92 11.38
C ASN A 90 -1.13 17.83 10.16
N ASP A 91 -1.41 16.62 9.66
CA ASP A 91 -2.25 16.42 8.47
C ASP A 91 -3.69 16.92 8.71
N TRP A 92 -4.19 16.79 9.95
CA TRP A 92 -5.53 17.25 10.33
C TRP A 92 -5.73 18.75 10.16
N PHE A 93 -4.66 19.54 10.22
CA PHE A 93 -4.73 20.97 9.94
C PHE A 93 -5.05 21.25 8.46
N PHE A 94 -4.59 20.42 7.54
CA PHE A 94 -4.82 20.58 6.10
C PHE A 94 -6.14 19.97 5.62
N VAL A 95 -6.74 19.05 6.40
CA VAL A 95 -8.01 18.39 6.04
C VAL A 95 -9.14 19.39 5.75
N PRO A 96 -9.40 20.43 6.57
CA PRO A 96 -10.41 21.44 6.25
C PRO A 96 -10.16 22.17 4.93
N PHE A 97 -8.91 22.56 4.65
CA PHE A 97 -8.56 23.20 3.38
C PHE A 97 -8.81 22.28 2.18
N PHE A 98 -8.53 20.98 2.34
CA PHE A 98 -8.86 19.99 1.33
C PHE A 98 -10.38 19.84 1.16
N MET A 99 -11.14 19.71 2.25
CA MET A 99 -12.59 19.48 2.24
C MET A 99 -13.38 20.67 1.70
N PHE A 100 -13.02 21.91 2.06
CA PHE A 100 -13.77 23.11 1.69
C PHE A 100 -13.19 23.85 0.49
N GLY A 101 -11.88 23.69 0.23
CA GLY A 101 -11.22 24.32 -0.92
C GLY A 101 -11.13 23.39 -2.11
N TRP A 102 -10.41 22.28 -1.97
CA TRP A 102 -10.00 21.47 -3.12
C TRP A 102 -11.06 20.47 -3.59
N LEU A 103 -11.76 19.83 -2.66
CA LEU A 103 -12.78 18.84 -2.96
C LEU A 103 -13.94 19.43 -3.81
N PRO A 104 -14.50 20.62 -3.50
CA PRO A 104 -15.57 21.20 -4.31
C PRO A 104 -15.09 21.48 -5.74
N ILE A 105 -13.88 22.03 -5.92
CA ILE A 105 -13.32 22.32 -7.25
C ILE A 105 -13.25 21.05 -8.09
N LEU A 106 -12.75 19.94 -7.53
CA LEU A 106 -12.64 18.66 -8.24
C LEU A 106 -14.02 18.08 -8.58
N VAL A 107 -14.97 18.13 -7.65
CA VAL A 107 -16.33 17.61 -7.84
C VAL A 107 -17.09 18.41 -8.92
N TYR A 108 -17.02 19.74 -8.89
CA TYR A 108 -17.71 20.59 -9.86
C TYR A 108 -17.04 20.61 -11.24
N SER A 109 -15.71 20.44 -11.32
CA SER A 109 -14.97 20.39 -12.59
C SER A 109 -15.17 19.07 -13.38
N ARG A 110 -15.83 18.07 -12.77
CA ARG A 110 -16.11 16.74 -13.36
C ARG A 110 -14.88 16.10 -14.04
N VAL A 111 -13.70 16.32 -13.46
CA VAL A 111 -12.44 15.72 -13.93
C VAL A 111 -12.37 14.26 -13.49
N ARG A 112 -11.78 13.41 -14.33
CA ARG A 112 -11.58 11.98 -14.01
C ARG A 112 -10.27 11.72 -13.30
N SER A 113 -9.28 12.59 -13.49
CA SER A 113 -7.95 12.44 -12.90
C SER A 113 -7.34 13.80 -12.55
N ILE A 114 -6.37 13.80 -11.63
CA ILE A 114 -5.64 15.01 -11.25
C ILE A 114 -4.87 15.60 -12.46
N PRO A 115 -4.16 14.82 -13.29
CA PRO A 115 -3.52 15.38 -14.49
C PRO A 115 -4.50 16.04 -15.48
N GLU A 116 -5.74 15.55 -15.59
CA GLU A 116 -6.79 16.19 -16.40
C GLU A 116 -7.19 17.57 -15.84
N TYR A 117 -7.18 17.73 -14.51
CA TYR A 117 -7.39 19.04 -13.90
C TYR A 117 -6.28 20.03 -14.28
N PHE A 118 -5.01 19.59 -14.27
CA PHE A 118 -3.89 20.42 -14.71
C PHE A 118 -3.99 20.82 -16.19
N GLU A 119 -4.52 19.93 -17.04
CA GLU A 119 -4.79 20.26 -18.44
C GLU A 119 -5.82 21.38 -18.59
N LYS A 120 -6.98 21.25 -17.93
CA LYS A 120 -8.06 22.23 -18.01
C LYS A 120 -7.68 23.58 -17.42
N ARG A 121 -6.81 23.60 -16.40
CA ARG A 121 -6.43 24.83 -15.70
C ARG A 121 -5.25 25.57 -16.33
N PHE A 122 -4.30 24.84 -16.91
CA PHE A 122 -3.02 25.39 -17.39
C PHE A 122 -2.79 25.10 -18.88
N SER A 123 -2.41 23.87 -19.22
CA SER A 123 -2.10 23.47 -20.61
C SER A 123 -1.90 21.95 -20.75
N PRO A 124 -1.94 21.40 -21.98
CA PRO A 124 -1.60 20.00 -22.23
C PRO A 124 -0.19 19.61 -21.77
N SER A 125 0.77 20.53 -21.85
CA SER A 125 2.14 20.32 -21.34
C SER A 125 2.17 20.10 -19.83
N ALA A 126 1.31 20.81 -19.08
CA ALA A 126 1.19 20.62 -17.64
C ALA A 126 0.64 19.22 -17.28
N ARG A 127 -0.29 18.69 -18.07
CA ARG A 127 -0.77 17.31 -17.91
C ARG A 127 0.32 16.28 -18.14
N PHE A 128 1.12 16.45 -19.19
CA PHE A 128 2.21 15.54 -19.50
C PHE A 128 3.22 15.49 -18.35
N LEU A 129 3.65 16.67 -17.86
CA LEU A 129 4.56 16.76 -16.72
C LEU A 129 3.96 16.15 -15.44
N ALA A 130 2.71 16.50 -15.10
CA ALA A 130 2.04 15.95 -13.93
C ALA A 130 1.89 14.43 -13.99
N THR A 131 1.61 13.88 -15.19
CA THR A 131 1.51 12.43 -15.39
C THR A 131 2.86 11.74 -15.19
N ILE A 132 3.94 12.28 -15.76
CA ILE A 132 5.29 11.72 -15.58
C ILE A 132 5.70 11.74 -14.10
N LEU A 133 5.52 12.88 -13.43
CA LEU A 133 5.87 13.01 -12.02
C LEU A 133 5.06 12.06 -11.14
N LEU A 134 3.77 11.88 -11.43
CA LEU A 134 2.90 10.93 -10.72
C LEU A 134 3.33 9.49 -10.95
N LEU A 135 3.68 9.11 -12.19
CA LEU A 135 4.18 7.77 -12.50
C LEU A 135 5.52 7.49 -11.81
N LEU A 136 6.43 8.45 -11.83
CA LEU A 136 7.72 8.35 -11.14
C LEU A 136 7.53 8.19 -9.63
N TYR A 137 6.62 8.99 -9.05
CA TYR A 137 6.24 8.86 -7.65
C TYR A 137 5.66 7.48 -7.33
N MET A 138 4.76 6.95 -8.17
CA MET A 138 4.16 5.63 -7.98
C MET A 138 5.21 4.51 -7.97
N ILE A 139 6.23 4.58 -8.84
CA ILE A 139 7.34 3.60 -8.85
C ILE A 139 8.06 3.61 -7.49
N GLY A 140 8.40 4.79 -6.98
CA GLY A 140 9.05 4.92 -5.67
C GLY A 140 8.16 4.47 -4.52
N TYR A 141 6.88 4.84 -4.55
CA TYR A 141 5.91 4.49 -3.51
C TYR A 141 5.71 2.97 -3.42
N ILE A 142 5.50 2.30 -4.56
CA ILE A 142 5.37 0.84 -4.63
C ILE A 142 6.68 0.17 -4.22
N GLY A 143 7.83 0.70 -4.66
CA GLY A 143 9.15 0.20 -4.28
C GLY A 143 9.41 0.22 -2.77
N ILE A 144 9.03 1.31 -2.09
CA ILE A 144 9.10 1.40 -0.61
C ILE A 144 8.14 0.39 0.04
N GLY A 145 6.96 0.19 -0.55
CA GLY A 145 6.02 -0.84 -0.13
C GLY A 145 6.64 -2.23 -0.13
N PHE A 146 7.28 -2.64 -1.24
CA PHE A 146 7.96 -3.94 -1.31
C PHE A 146 9.18 -4.02 -0.40
N LEU A 147 9.98 -2.95 -0.29
CA LEU A 147 11.14 -2.91 0.61
C LEU A 147 10.73 -3.13 2.07
N THR A 148 9.66 -2.48 2.51
CA THR A 148 9.18 -2.58 3.90
C THR A 148 8.58 -3.95 4.19
N LEU A 149 7.83 -4.52 3.25
CA LEU A 149 7.36 -5.91 3.33
C LEU A 149 8.53 -6.90 3.41
N GLY A 150 9.54 -6.76 2.53
CA GLY A 150 10.74 -7.59 2.56
C GLY A 150 11.49 -7.51 3.89
N LYS A 151 11.68 -6.30 4.43
CA LYS A 151 12.30 -6.09 5.75
C LYS A 151 11.52 -6.72 6.90
N ALA A 152 10.18 -6.75 6.82
CA ALA A 152 9.35 -7.37 7.83
C ALA A 152 9.41 -8.90 7.78
N VAL A 153 9.55 -9.48 6.58
CA VAL A 153 9.54 -10.94 6.38
C VAL A 153 10.91 -11.60 6.63
N ILE A 154 12.02 -10.91 6.37
CA ILE A 154 13.38 -11.49 6.54
C ILE A 154 13.64 -12.05 7.93
N PRO A 155 13.29 -11.37 9.05
CA PRO A 155 13.46 -11.93 10.38
C PRO A 155 12.64 -13.20 10.64
N MET A 156 11.58 -13.43 9.84
CA MET A 156 10.67 -14.58 9.96
C MET A 156 11.13 -15.77 9.11
N LEU A 157 12.08 -15.58 8.20
CA LEU A 157 12.61 -16.63 7.34
C LEU A 157 13.96 -17.16 7.87
N PRO A 158 14.26 -18.46 7.68
CA PRO A 158 15.59 -18.97 7.96
C PRO A 158 16.63 -18.25 7.09
N LYS A 159 17.82 -17.98 7.65
CA LYS A 159 18.90 -17.27 6.96
C LYS A 159 19.31 -17.92 5.63
N PHE A 160 19.12 -19.24 5.53
CA PHE A 160 19.40 -20.04 4.35
C PHE A 160 18.28 -21.04 4.13
N PHE A 161 17.82 -21.19 2.88
CA PHE A 161 16.99 -22.33 2.48
C PHE A 161 17.86 -23.34 1.73
N VAL A 162 17.71 -24.61 2.09
CA VAL A 162 18.32 -25.71 1.33
C VAL A 162 17.25 -26.24 0.37
N LEU A 163 17.42 -25.98 -0.92
CA LEU A 163 16.56 -26.50 -1.97
C LEU A 163 17.41 -27.35 -2.91
N PHE A 164 17.04 -28.62 -3.13
CA PHE A 164 17.80 -29.55 -3.98
C PHE A 164 19.30 -29.65 -3.63
N GLY A 165 19.66 -29.60 -2.35
CA GLY A 165 21.06 -29.69 -1.91
C GLY A 165 21.90 -28.42 -2.12
N MET A 166 21.32 -27.35 -2.66
CA MET A 166 21.98 -26.04 -2.77
C MET A 166 21.47 -25.09 -1.68
N THR A 167 22.40 -24.41 -0.99
CA THR A 167 22.08 -23.39 0.01
C THR A 167 21.83 -22.06 -0.67
N PHE A 168 20.59 -21.59 -0.65
CA PHE A 168 20.23 -20.25 -1.11
C PHE A 168 20.20 -19.28 0.07
N PRO A 169 21.06 -18.24 0.09
CA PRO A 169 20.97 -17.20 1.10
C PRO A 169 19.72 -16.36 0.88
N VAL A 170 18.93 -16.17 1.95
CA VAL A 170 17.76 -15.29 1.91
C VAL A 170 18.25 -13.85 1.98
N THR A 171 18.47 -13.24 0.81
CA THR A 171 18.81 -11.83 0.69
C THR A 171 17.56 -10.96 0.67
N LEU A 172 17.68 -9.71 1.11
CA LEU A 172 16.60 -8.72 1.03
C LEU A 172 16.05 -8.57 -0.39
N MET A 173 16.93 -8.55 -1.38
CA MET A 173 16.53 -8.46 -2.78
C MET A 173 15.75 -9.70 -3.23
N GLY A 174 16.19 -10.90 -2.83
CA GLY A 174 15.47 -12.14 -3.13
C GLY A 174 14.05 -12.15 -2.55
N ALA A 175 13.90 -11.74 -1.28
CA ALA A 175 12.58 -11.63 -0.65
C ALA A 175 11.66 -10.63 -1.36
N ILE A 176 12.21 -9.47 -1.75
CA ILE A 176 11.47 -8.45 -2.51
C ILE A 176 10.98 -9.00 -3.85
N ILE A 177 11.85 -9.71 -4.60
CA ILE A 177 11.50 -10.30 -5.90
C ILE A 177 10.37 -11.33 -5.75
N VAL A 178 10.45 -12.21 -4.76
CA VAL A 178 9.41 -13.22 -4.51
C VAL A 178 8.08 -12.54 -4.16
N ILE A 179 8.08 -11.55 -3.26
CA ILE A 179 6.88 -10.80 -2.91
C ILE A 179 6.31 -10.07 -4.13
N ALA A 180 7.15 -9.46 -4.96
CA ALA A 180 6.73 -8.78 -6.17
C ALA A 180 6.08 -9.74 -7.18
N ILE A 181 6.62 -10.95 -7.35
CA ILE A 181 6.03 -11.98 -8.22
C ILE A 181 4.67 -12.43 -7.68
N ILE A 182 4.57 -12.77 -6.39
CA ILE A 182 3.31 -13.18 -5.77
C ILE A 182 2.26 -12.07 -5.91
N THR A 183 2.66 -10.83 -5.65
CA THR A 183 1.76 -9.67 -5.77
C THR A 183 1.35 -9.43 -7.23
N GLY A 184 2.27 -9.59 -8.18
CA GLY A 184 1.96 -9.48 -9.61
C GLY A 184 0.96 -10.52 -10.07
N ILE A 185 1.13 -11.78 -9.62
CA ILE A 185 0.16 -12.86 -9.87
C ILE A 185 -1.19 -12.49 -9.25
N TYR A 186 -1.21 -12.10 -7.97
CA TYR A 186 -2.42 -11.71 -7.25
C TYR A 186 -3.20 -10.57 -7.94
N ILE A 187 -2.52 -9.56 -8.49
CA ILE A 187 -3.17 -8.42 -9.16
C ILE A 187 -3.73 -8.82 -10.53
N THR A 188 -3.18 -9.85 -11.17
CA THR A 188 -3.58 -10.27 -12.52
C THR A 188 -4.90 -11.06 -12.51
N PHE A 189 -5.26 -11.66 -11.37
CA PHE A 189 -6.47 -12.46 -11.18
C PHE A 189 -7.56 -11.72 -10.41
#